data_AF-A0A952FA56-F1
#
_entry.id   AF-A0A952FA56-F1
#
_cell.length_a   1.000
_cell.length_b   1.000
_cell.length_c   1.000
_cell.angle_alpha   90.00
_cell.angle_beta   90.00
_cell.angle_gamma   90.00
#
_symmetry.space_group_name_H-M   'P 1'
#
loop_
_entity.id
_entity.type
_entity.pdbx_description
1 polymer ?
#
loop_
_entity_poly.entity_id
_entity_poly.type
_entity_poly.pdbx_seq_one_letter_code
_entity_poly.pdbx_strand_id
1 'polypeptide(L)'
;MKVNYANVGIVGTGAMGRGIAQIAVQAGSTVRLMDAQAGAAEKAREAICAQWDKLVEKGRIDAATAAGHKDRLVLASTLTDLATCDLIVEAIVERLEVKKTLFAELEALVPAQTVLATNTSSLSVTAIAAGLKHPVRLAGYHFFNPVPLM
;
A
#
# COMPACT_ATOMS: atom_id res chain seq x y z
N MET A 1 -16.89 -11.59 2.34
CA MET A 1 -15.88 -11.61 1.26
C MET A 1 -14.67 -12.39 1.76
N LYS A 2 -14.04 -13.21 0.93
CA LYS A 2 -12.77 -13.86 1.28
C LYS A 2 -11.64 -12.87 1.01
N VAL A 3 -10.85 -12.56 2.04
CA VAL A 3 -9.66 -11.72 1.91
C VAL A 3 -8.50 -12.59 1.42
N ASN A 4 -7.96 -12.29 0.24
CA ASN A 4 -6.85 -13.06 -0.33
C ASN A 4 -5.49 -12.65 0.26
N TYR A 5 -5.33 -11.37 0.61
CA TYR A 5 -4.16 -10.83 1.31
C TYR A 5 -4.62 -10.17 2.60
N ALA A 6 -4.35 -10.82 3.74
CA ALA A 6 -4.81 -10.36 5.03
C ALA A 6 -4.00 -9.15 5.51
N ASN A 7 -2.69 -9.17 5.26
CA ASN A 7 -1.76 -8.09 5.57
C ASN A 7 -1.23 -7.46 4.28
N VAL A 8 -1.48 -6.17 4.09
CA VAL A 8 -1.03 -5.42 2.92
C VAL A 8 -0.10 -4.29 3.36
N GLY A 9 1.08 -4.18 2.77
CA GLY A 9 1.97 -3.03 2.93
C GLY A 9 1.80 -2.05 1.79
N ILE A 10 1.76 -0.75 2.08
CA ILE A 10 1.77 0.31 1.08
C ILE A 10 3.01 1.17 1.31
N VAL A 11 3.89 1.25 0.31
CA VAL A 11 5.12 2.06 0.37
C VAL A 11 4.96 3.29 -0.51
N GLY A 12 5.00 4.47 0.09
CA GLY A 12 4.66 5.74 -0.54
C GLY A 12 3.21 6.12 -0.25
N THR A 13 3.03 7.27 0.41
CA THR A 13 1.75 7.71 0.97
C THR A 13 1.22 9.00 0.32
N GLY A 14 1.65 9.22 -0.94
CA GLY A 14 1.08 10.25 -1.81
C GLY A 14 -0.37 9.96 -2.21
N ALA A 15 -0.88 10.68 -3.23
CA ALA A 15 -2.27 10.55 -3.66
C ALA A 15 -2.67 9.10 -4.01
N MET A 16 -1.84 8.39 -4.79
CA MET A 16 -2.09 7.01 -5.18
C MET A 16 -2.03 6.07 -3.97
N GLY A 17 -0.96 6.14 -3.17
CA GLY A 17 -0.77 5.28 -1.99
C GLY A 17 -1.93 5.38 -0.99
N ARG A 18 -2.42 6.60 -0.72
CA ARG A 18 -3.59 6.79 0.16
C ARG A 18 -4.84 6.13 -0.39
N GLY A 19 -5.10 6.29 -1.68
CA GLY A 19 -6.26 5.67 -2.33
C GLY A 19 -6.19 4.15 -2.31
N ILE A 20 -5.01 3.57 -2.62
CA ILE A 20 -4.79 2.12 -2.58
C ILE A 20 -4.98 1.58 -1.15
N ALA A 21 -4.42 2.27 -0.15
CA ALA A 21 -4.59 1.91 1.25
C ALA A 21 -6.06 1.93 1.69
N GLN A 22 -6.79 2.98 1.29
CA GLN A 22 -8.21 3.13 1.60
C GLN A 22 -9.01 1.93 1.05
N ILE A 23 -8.87 1.60 -0.24
CA ILE A 23 -9.64 0.50 -0.84
C ILE A 23 -9.26 -0.87 -0.25
N ALA A 24 -7.99 -1.08 0.10
CA ALA A 24 -7.52 -2.33 0.68
C ALA A 24 -8.11 -2.54 2.09
N VAL A 25 -8.15 -1.49 2.92
CA VAL A 25 -8.83 -1.55 4.22
C VAL A 25 -10.32 -1.82 4.06
N GLN A 26 -10.98 -1.15 3.12
CA GLN A 26 -12.41 -1.33 2.87
C GLN A 26 -12.74 -2.73 2.35
N ALA A 27 -11.81 -3.37 1.63
CA ALA A 27 -11.91 -4.77 1.22
C ALA A 27 -11.65 -5.77 2.36
N GLY A 28 -11.24 -5.30 3.55
CA GLY A 28 -11.07 -6.10 4.77
C GLY A 28 -9.63 -6.43 5.15
N SER A 29 -8.62 -5.95 4.42
CA SER A 29 -7.21 -6.15 4.77
C SER A 29 -6.75 -5.25 5.91
N THR A 30 -5.79 -5.72 6.70
CA THR A 30 -4.98 -4.87 7.57
C THR A 30 -3.87 -4.23 6.74
N VAL A 31 -3.82 -2.90 6.71
CA VAL A 31 -2.91 -2.14 5.87
C VAL A 31 -1.84 -1.45 6.71
N ARG A 32 -0.58 -1.63 6.35
CA ARG A 32 0.58 -0.91 6.92
C ARG A 32 1.04 0.18 5.96
N LEU A 33 0.95 1.44 6.39
CA LEU A 33 1.41 2.60 5.64
C LEU A 33 2.87 2.92 5.98
N MET A 34 3.73 2.95 4.97
CA MET A 34 5.12 3.35 5.12
C MET A 34 5.46 4.48 4.14
N ASP A 35 6.17 5.49 4.61
CA ASP A 35 6.76 6.53 3.79
C ASP A 35 8.17 6.88 4.29
N ALA A 36 9.09 7.17 3.38
CA ALA A 36 10.43 7.61 3.74
C ALA A 36 10.43 9.04 4.32
N GLN A 37 9.41 9.85 4.00
CA GLN A 37 9.27 11.18 4.56
C GLN A 37 8.59 11.13 5.93
N ALA A 38 9.31 11.56 6.96
CA ALA A 38 8.79 11.65 8.33
C ALA A 38 7.47 12.45 8.38
N GLY A 39 6.46 11.91 9.06
CA GLY A 39 5.14 12.53 9.19
C GLY A 39 4.21 12.33 7.98
N ALA A 40 4.68 11.77 6.86
CA ALA A 40 3.84 11.59 5.68
C ALA A 40 2.82 10.47 5.86
N ALA A 41 3.21 9.34 6.48
CA ALA A 41 2.32 8.22 6.76
C ALA A 41 1.20 8.60 7.76
N GLU A 42 1.52 9.40 8.77
CA GLU A 42 0.58 9.94 9.75
C GLU A 42 -0.46 10.83 9.06
N LYS A 43 0.00 11.82 8.27
CA LYS A 43 -0.88 12.71 7.49
C LYS A 43 -1.76 11.92 6.52
N ALA A 44 -1.22 10.87 5.92
CA ALA A 44 -1.97 9.99 5.04
C ALA A 44 -3.07 9.23 5.78
N ARG A 45 -2.74 8.65 6.94
CA ARG A 45 -3.71 8.00 7.82
C ARG A 45 -4.82 8.97 8.24
N GLU A 46 -4.47 10.16 8.70
CA GLU A 46 -5.43 11.20 9.10
C GLU A 46 -6.38 11.56 7.96
N ALA A 47 -5.84 11.76 6.75
CA ALA A 47 -6.64 12.07 5.57
C ALA A 47 -7.64 10.96 5.21
N ILE A 48 -7.22 9.69 5.28
CA ILE A 48 -8.09 8.53 5.02
C ILE A 48 -9.17 8.42 6.11
N CYS A 49 -8.79 8.56 7.37
CA CYS A 49 -9.73 8.55 8.51
C CYS A 49 -10.82 9.62 8.33
N ALA A 50 -10.43 10.84 7.96
CA ALA A 50 -11.36 11.95 7.72
C ALA A 50 -12.29 11.68 6.52
N GLN A 51 -11.87 10.91 5.52
CA GLN A 51 -12.76 10.48 4.43
C GLN A 51 -13.83 9.52 4.92
N TRP A 52 -13.48 8.56 5.78
CA TRP A 52 -14.48 7.65 6.38
C TRP A 52 -15.44 8.38 7.30
N ASP A 53 -14.96 9.35 8.09
CA ASP A 53 -15.83 10.19 8.93
C ASP A 53 -16.86 10.95 8.08
N LYS A 54 -16.45 11.53 6.96
CA LYS A 54 -17.37 12.15 5.99
C LYS A 54 -18.38 11.17 5.39
N LEU A 55 -18.02 9.90 5.22
CA LEU A 55 -18.97 8.88 4.76
C LEU A 55 -20.00 8.53 5.84
N VAL A 56 -19.59 8.52 7.11
CA VAL A 56 -20.50 8.37 8.26
C VAL A 56 -21.48 9.54 8.34
N GLU A 57 -20.98 10.77 8.26
CA GLU A 57 -21.81 11.99 8.25
C GLU A 57 -22.85 11.98 7.12
N LYS A 58 -22.49 11.42 5.96
CA LYS A 58 -23.37 11.27 4.80
C LYS A 58 -24.29 10.04 4.88
N GLY A 59 -24.23 9.26 5.95
CA GLY A 59 -25.00 8.02 6.12
C GLY A 59 -24.66 6.93 5.10
N ARG A 60 -23.46 6.95 4.52
CA ARG A 60 -23.00 5.96 3.52
C ARG A 60 -22.43 4.70 4.16
N ILE A 61 -21.86 4.84 5.36
CA ILE A 61 -21.40 3.75 6.23
C ILE A 61 -21.80 4.10 7.67
N ASP A 62 -21.88 3.10 8.54
CA ASP A 62 -22.10 3.34 9.98
C ASP A 62 -20.78 3.59 10.73
N ALA A 63 -20.89 4.10 11.96
CA ALA A 63 -19.73 4.43 12.79
C ALA A 63 -18.89 3.20 13.19
N ALA A 64 -19.52 2.03 13.34
CA ALA A 64 -18.83 0.80 13.69
C ALA A 64 -17.93 0.30 12.54
N THR A 65 -18.43 0.41 11.31
CA THR A 65 -17.71 0.11 10.07
C THR A 65 -16.52 1.05 9.91
N ALA A 66 -16.72 2.35 10.11
CA ALA A 66 -15.63 3.33 10.05
C ALA A 66 -14.56 3.06 11.12
N ALA A 67 -14.95 2.75 12.36
CA ALA A 67 -14.02 2.35 13.42
C ALA A 67 -13.21 1.11 13.03
N GLY A 68 -13.86 0.07 12.52
CA GLY A 68 -13.19 -1.14 12.04
C GLY A 68 -12.27 -0.92 10.83
N HIS A 69 -12.51 0.11 10.02
CA HIS A 69 -11.55 0.54 8.99
C HIS A 69 -10.34 1.23 9.62
N LYS A 70 -10.55 2.15 10.55
CA LYS A 70 -9.49 2.87 11.26
C LYS A 70 -8.55 1.92 12.02
N ASP A 71 -9.10 0.88 12.64
CA ASP A 71 -8.32 -0.12 13.38
C ASP A 71 -7.40 -0.96 12.47
N ARG A 72 -7.83 -1.19 11.23
CA ARG A 72 -7.05 -1.93 10.22
C ARG A 72 -5.98 -1.08 9.54
N LEU A 73 -5.98 0.24 9.73
CA LEU A 73 -5.01 1.15 9.11
C LEU A 73 -3.88 1.47 10.10
N VAL A 74 -2.75 0.79 9.93
CA VAL A 74 -1.60 0.81 10.84
C VAL A 74 -0.45 1.59 10.22
N LEU A 75 0.32 2.31 11.04
CA LEU A 75 1.55 2.98 10.61
C LEU A 75 2.73 2.02 10.70
N ALA A 76 3.60 2.06 9.70
CA ALA A 76 4.91 1.44 9.72
C ALA A 76 5.96 2.56 9.81
N SER A 77 6.92 2.41 10.71
CA SER A 77 8.02 3.37 10.89
C SER A 77 9.21 3.02 10.01
N THR A 78 9.38 1.74 9.70
CA THR A 78 10.47 1.26 8.86
C THR A 78 9.98 0.19 7.89
N LEU A 79 10.81 -0.16 6.91
CA LEU A 79 10.50 -1.29 6.02
C LEU A 79 10.36 -2.61 6.80
N THR A 80 11.06 -2.81 7.92
CA THR A 80 11.01 -4.06 8.70
C THR A 80 9.61 -4.36 9.24
N ASP A 81 8.80 -3.33 9.46
CA ASP A 81 7.41 -3.49 9.91
C ASP A 81 6.53 -4.16 8.83
N LEU A 82 6.99 -4.18 7.58
CA LEU A 82 6.33 -4.82 6.44
C LEU A 82 6.72 -6.29 6.25
N ALA A 83 7.62 -6.83 7.08
CA ALA A 83 8.12 -8.21 6.95
C ALA A 83 7.02 -9.28 7.03
N THR A 84 5.87 -8.95 7.62
CA THR A 84 4.72 -9.86 7.80
C THR A 84 3.60 -9.64 6.76
N CYS A 85 3.81 -8.76 5.79
CA CYS A 85 2.82 -8.49 4.74
C CYS A 85 2.79 -9.61 3.69
N ASP A 86 1.58 -9.98 3.28
CA ASP A 86 1.32 -10.96 2.23
C ASP A 86 1.46 -10.32 0.83
N LEU A 87 1.11 -9.04 0.73
CA LEU A 87 1.23 -8.20 -0.45
C LEU A 87 1.87 -6.87 -0.06
N ILE A 88 2.82 -6.38 -0.85
CA ILE A 88 3.34 -5.01 -0.73
C ILE A 88 3.15 -4.28 -2.05
N VAL A 89 2.46 -3.14 -2.02
CA VAL A 89 2.25 -2.25 -3.17
C VAL A 89 3.12 -1.01 -3.03
N GLU A 90 3.97 -0.81 -4.02
CA GLU A 90 4.86 0.34 -4.15
C GLU A 90 4.18 1.45 -4.96
N ALA A 91 4.13 2.66 -4.39
CA ALA A 91 3.59 3.88 -4.98
C ALA A 91 4.45 5.12 -4.65
N ILE A 92 5.77 4.96 -4.76
CA ILE A 92 6.80 6.00 -4.57
C ILE A 92 7.07 6.78 -5.86
N VAL A 93 7.99 7.74 -5.79
CA VAL A 93 8.48 8.53 -6.93
C VAL A 93 8.83 7.66 -8.15
N GLU A 94 8.46 8.14 -9.33
CA GLU A 94 8.60 7.42 -10.60
C GLU A 94 10.06 7.50 -11.13
N ARG A 95 11.00 6.89 -10.39
CA ARG A 95 12.42 6.79 -10.75
C ARG A 95 12.88 5.33 -10.66
N LEU A 96 13.37 4.79 -11.77
CA LEU A 96 13.74 3.37 -11.89
C LEU A 96 14.69 2.92 -10.79
N GLU A 97 15.81 3.62 -10.60
CA GLU A 97 16.82 3.22 -9.59
C GLU A 97 16.26 3.24 -8.16
N VAL A 98 15.38 4.19 -7.84
CA VAL A 98 14.76 4.26 -6.50
C VAL A 98 13.85 3.05 -6.26
N LYS A 99 13.04 2.68 -7.26
CA LYS A 99 12.18 1.49 -7.17
C LYS A 99 12.99 0.20 -7.10
N LYS A 100 14.06 0.08 -7.89
CA LYS A 100 14.95 -1.10 -7.84
C LYS A 100 15.59 -1.29 -6.47
N THR A 101 16.11 -0.22 -5.87
CA THR A 101 16.64 -0.25 -4.50
C THR A 101 15.59 -0.69 -3.50
N LEU A 102 14.40 -0.09 -3.53
CA LEU A 102 13.30 -0.46 -2.64
C LEU A 102 12.93 -1.95 -2.79
N PHE A 103 12.74 -2.43 -4.02
CA PHE A 103 12.35 -3.83 -4.23
C PHE A 103 13.44 -4.82 -3.82
N ALA A 104 14.71 -4.47 -3.95
CA ALA A 104 15.81 -5.30 -3.44
C ALA A 104 15.81 -5.38 -1.90
N GLU A 105 15.57 -4.26 -1.23
CA GLU A 105 15.45 -4.20 0.25
C GLU A 105 14.23 -5.00 0.74
N LEU A 106 13.08 -4.82 0.09
CA LEU A 106 11.86 -5.57 0.39
C LEU A 106 12.08 -7.07 0.16
N GLU A 107 12.68 -7.47 -0.96
CA GLU A 107 12.94 -8.88 -1.27
C GLU A 107 13.81 -9.57 -0.22
N ALA A 108 14.81 -8.87 0.32
CA ALA A 108 15.69 -9.40 1.34
C ALA A 108 15.00 -9.54 2.71
N LEU A 109 13.96 -8.73 2.95
CA LEU A 109 13.24 -8.67 4.20
C LEU A 109 12.06 -9.65 4.27
N VAL A 110 11.28 -9.73 3.19
CA VAL A 110 9.99 -10.43 3.21
C VAL A 110 10.12 -11.90 2.82
N PRO A 111 9.24 -12.78 3.34
CA PRO A 111 9.19 -14.17 2.94
C PRO A 111 9.05 -14.38 1.43
N ALA A 112 9.53 -15.52 0.91
CA ALA A 112 9.53 -15.83 -0.52
C ALA A 112 8.12 -15.81 -1.16
N GLN A 113 7.09 -16.08 -0.36
CA GLN A 113 5.69 -16.09 -0.80
C GLN A 113 5.03 -14.70 -0.85
N THR A 114 5.65 -13.66 -0.29
CA THR A 114 5.09 -12.30 -0.34
C THR A 114 5.08 -11.79 -1.77
N VAL A 115 3.92 -11.29 -2.21
CA VAL A 115 3.77 -10.65 -3.51
C VAL A 115 4.26 -9.21 -3.43
N LEU A 116 5.11 -8.83 -4.38
CA LEU A 116 5.60 -7.47 -4.56
C LEU A 116 4.92 -6.87 -5.78
N ALA A 117 4.37 -5.67 -5.65
CA ALA A 117 3.63 -5.02 -6.72
C ALA A 117 4.05 -3.57 -6.87
N THR A 118 4.20 -3.09 -8.11
CA THR A 118 4.45 -1.68 -8.41
C THR A 118 3.23 -1.05 -9.06
N ASN A 119 2.86 0.15 -8.59
CA ASN A 119 1.84 1.00 -9.20
C ASN A 119 2.41 1.86 -10.36
N THR A 120 3.62 1.59 -10.85
CA THR A 120 4.23 2.35 -11.95
C THR A 120 3.31 2.45 -13.17
N SER A 121 3.32 3.61 -13.82
CA SER A 121 2.54 3.88 -15.04
C SER A 121 3.42 3.88 -16.29
N SER A 122 4.72 4.13 -16.14
CA SER A 122 5.62 4.44 -17.25
C SER A 122 6.88 3.60 -17.31
N LEU A 123 7.27 2.97 -16.20
CA LEU A 123 8.48 2.15 -16.15
C LEU A 123 8.16 0.71 -16.52
N SER A 124 9.10 0.06 -17.20
CA SER A 124 9.01 -1.37 -17.47
C SER A 124 9.07 -2.16 -16.16
N VAL A 125 8.04 -2.97 -15.89
CA VAL A 125 8.02 -3.89 -14.73
C VAL A 125 9.21 -4.84 -14.80
N THR A 126 9.58 -5.31 -15.99
CA THR A 126 10.77 -6.14 -16.21
C THR A 126 12.06 -5.41 -15.81
N ALA A 127 12.16 -4.11 -16.11
CA ALA A 127 13.33 -3.32 -15.72
C ALA A 127 13.40 -3.09 -14.21
N ILE A 128 12.24 -2.94 -13.54
CA ILE A 128 12.16 -2.86 -12.08
C ILE A 128 12.56 -4.19 -11.43
N ALA A 129 12.10 -5.32 -11.98
CA ALA A 129 12.44 -6.65 -11.49
C ALA A 129 13.91 -7.06 -11.73
N ALA A 130 14.62 -6.33 -12.60
CA ALA A 130 15.98 -6.69 -12.99
C ALA A 130 16.94 -6.61 -11.79
N GLY A 131 17.56 -7.74 -11.47
CA GLY A 131 18.48 -7.89 -10.34
C GLY A 131 17.87 -8.51 -9.09
N LEU A 132 16.55 -8.75 -9.07
CA LEU A 132 15.93 -9.54 -8.01
C LEU A 132 16.30 -11.02 -8.14
N LYS A 133 16.47 -11.69 -6.99
CA LYS A 133 16.65 -13.14 -6.83
C LYS A 133 15.37 -13.90 -7.16
N HIS A 134 14.20 -13.33 -6.84
CA HIS A 134 12.90 -13.93 -7.09
C HIS A 134 11.99 -13.00 -7.90
N PRO A 135 12.31 -12.69 -9.16
CA PRO A 135 11.57 -11.71 -9.96
C PRO A 135 10.12 -12.14 -10.26
N VAL A 136 9.82 -13.44 -10.17
CA VAL A 136 8.48 -14.00 -10.44
C VAL A 136 7.39 -13.55 -9.46
N ARG A 137 7.78 -13.03 -8.29
CA ARG A 137 6.83 -12.49 -7.29
C ARG A 137 6.63 -10.98 -7.42
N LEU A 138 7.30 -10.33 -8.38
CA LEU A 138 7.10 -8.91 -8.69
C LEU A 138 6.13 -8.76 -9.86
N ALA A 139 5.05 -7.99 -9.66
CA ALA A 139 4.04 -7.72 -10.67
C ALA A 139 3.79 -6.22 -10.84
N GLY A 140 3.30 -5.83 -12.02
CA GLY A 140 2.64 -4.54 -12.19
C GLY A 140 1.24 -4.61 -11.61
N TYR A 141 0.87 -3.64 -10.76
CA TYR A 141 -0.48 -3.50 -10.23
C TYR A 141 -0.89 -2.03 -10.33
N HIS A 142 -1.26 -1.63 -11.55
CA HIS A 142 -1.46 -0.25 -11.93
C HIS A 142 -2.90 0.22 -11.66
N PHE A 143 -3.05 1.18 -10.75
CA PHE A 143 -4.31 1.83 -10.40
C PHE A 143 -4.47 3.16 -11.13
N PHE A 144 -5.72 3.61 -11.30
CA PHE A 144 -6.06 4.89 -11.92
C PHE A 144 -6.44 5.92 -10.87
N ASN A 145 -6.07 7.18 -11.10
CA ASN A 145 -6.39 8.29 -10.18
C ASN A 145 -7.79 8.86 -10.53
N PRO A 146 -8.70 9.08 -9.55
CA PRO A 146 -8.58 8.75 -8.13
C PRO A 146 -8.99 7.31 -7.80
N VAL A 147 -8.09 6.59 -7.15
CA VAL A 147 -8.18 5.14 -6.89
C VAL A 147 -9.52 4.70 -6.29
N PRO A 148 -10.12 5.40 -5.30
CA PRO A 148 -11.39 4.96 -4.72
C PRO A 148 -12.62 5.12 -5.63
N LEU A 149 -12.49 5.79 -6.78
CA LEU A 149 -13.61 6.08 -7.70
C LEU A 149 -13.50 5.34 -9.05
N MET A 150 -12.38 4.69 -9.31
CA MET A 150 -12.08 3.99 -10.57
C MET A 150 -12.13 2.48 -10.36
#